data_AF-A0A8J7QXQ6-F1
#
_entry.id   AF-A0A8J7QXQ6-F1
#
_cell.length_a   1.000
_cell.length_b   1.000
_cell.length_c   1.000
_cell.angle_alpha   90.00
_cell.angle_beta   90.00
_cell.angle_gamma   90.00
#
_symmetry.space_group_name_H-M   'P 1'
#
loop_
_entity.id
_entity.type
_entity.pdbx_description
1 polymer ?
#
loop_
_entity_poly.entity_id
_entity_poly.type
_entity_poly.pdbx_seq_one_letter_code
_entity_poly.pdbx_strand_id
1 'polypeptide(L)'
;MSQINNLKGSTDVSHYENATLDPIVSKGERQADKAEHLSTIQLSSVRPAEKSSRGWSAGRVAACIFTAGISELLRLAWRGIMSCCSSARPAPSVEARASSAPANGRPAAAPSADKENALLIQALKAGGGELPRAHQEAFDSLLTDLRGQYGEKYIPKGITLNALLKSIPLTVDANTHRDVFMGVRNAKQGVSPGDLVNLVRRHFQPALNKMILCDMAEDFVKDKGGIGGLDMGDFMTSQMTAKGMSQKVAACGSLADVQTLFRDMGLAKTLTESRAALDDIVSELQGIYGKDALPETLEDVLKLGNTVDKEKLVDKINSQYRLSGSPLSTGELKSFAGQYLRANAQQSYIAKIVEQQAREMGVPVTARSVTTLAMAIIADEANRTAIDGSRDPQDLVQTVRNTVQSVLKQQKAEVEEAYAAYADQLKPELQPLLRTYIEGLSFAPADAAQSRAAVKLVADYLKT
;
A
#
# COMPACT_ATOMS: atom_id res chain seq x y z
N MET A 1 -18.23 -35.57 -62.44
CA MET A 1 -17.32 -35.98 -61.36
C MET A 1 -17.87 -35.40 -60.05
N SER A 2 -18.98 -35.88 -59.47
CA SER A 2 -19.12 -37.05 -58.58
C SER A 2 -17.91 -37.27 -57.67
N GLN A 3 -17.99 -37.42 -56.34
CA GLN A 3 -19.10 -37.72 -55.44
C GLN A 3 -18.74 -37.39 -53.98
N ILE A 4 -19.80 -37.18 -53.19
CA ILE A 4 -19.97 -37.25 -51.73
C ILE A 4 -19.59 -38.64 -51.17
N ASN A 5 -19.00 -38.72 -49.97
CA ASN A 5 -19.24 -39.74 -48.92
C ASN A 5 -18.60 -39.29 -47.59
N ASN A 6 -19.34 -38.90 -46.54
CA ASN A 6 -20.07 -39.72 -45.56
C ASN A 6 -19.23 -40.81 -44.86
N LEU A 7 -19.01 -40.63 -43.55
CA LEU A 7 -19.22 -41.68 -42.55
C LEU A 7 -19.81 -41.06 -41.28
N LYS A 8 -21.08 -41.41 -41.07
CA LYS A 8 -21.95 -41.18 -39.92
C LYS A 8 -22.26 -42.57 -39.36
N GLY A 9 -22.35 -42.73 -38.04
CA GLY A 9 -22.86 -43.95 -37.39
C GLY A 9 -22.41 -44.00 -35.93
N SER A 10 -23.17 -43.42 -34.99
CA SER A 10 -24.43 -43.92 -34.40
C SER A 10 -24.16 -44.93 -33.27
N THR A 11 -24.24 -44.51 -32.00
CA THR A 11 -25.37 -44.73 -31.05
C THR A 11 -25.74 -46.20 -30.81
N ASP A 12 -25.52 -46.70 -29.58
CA ASP A 12 -26.57 -46.94 -28.55
C ASP A 12 -25.96 -47.60 -27.29
N VAL A 13 -26.16 -47.08 -26.07
CA VAL A 13 -27.27 -47.34 -25.10
C VAL A 13 -27.24 -48.80 -24.59
N SER A 14 -26.96 -49.11 -23.31
CA SER A 14 -27.89 -48.95 -22.17
C SER A 14 -27.34 -49.51 -20.82
N HIS A 15 -27.90 -48.95 -19.73
CA HIS A 15 -28.24 -49.49 -18.38
C HIS A 15 -27.17 -49.95 -17.38
N TYR A 16 -27.12 -49.30 -16.19
CA TYR A 16 -27.89 -49.65 -14.97
C TYR A 16 -27.79 -48.47 -13.94
N GLU A 17 -28.91 -47.81 -13.60
CA GLU A 17 -29.61 -47.79 -12.28
C GLU A 17 -28.91 -47.01 -11.14
N ASN A 18 -29.45 -45.85 -10.72
CA ASN A 18 -30.52 -45.62 -9.71
C ASN A 18 -30.04 -45.70 -8.24
N ALA A 19 -29.94 -44.52 -7.60
CA ALA A 19 -30.12 -44.37 -6.16
C ALA A 19 -30.64 -42.96 -5.86
N THR A 20 -31.96 -42.86 -5.78
CA THR A 20 -32.76 -41.77 -5.22
C THR A 20 -32.66 -41.83 -3.69
N LEU A 21 -32.45 -40.70 -3.02
CA LEU A 21 -32.81 -40.54 -1.60
C LEU A 21 -33.39 -39.13 -1.35
N ASP A 22 -34.56 -39.16 -0.72
CA ASP A 22 -35.57 -38.13 -0.53
C ASP A 22 -35.25 -37.04 0.52
N PRO A 23 -36.03 -35.93 0.53
CA PRO A 23 -35.89 -34.83 1.48
C PRO A 23 -36.57 -35.13 2.82
N ILE A 24 -35.94 -34.73 3.93
CA ILE A 24 -36.54 -34.76 5.26
C ILE A 24 -37.38 -33.50 5.45
N VAL A 25 -38.70 -33.68 5.36
CA VAL A 25 -39.71 -32.83 6.00
C VAL A 25 -40.39 -33.70 7.06
N SER A 26 -40.36 -33.26 8.33
CA SER A 26 -41.24 -33.77 9.38
C SER A 26 -42.00 -32.62 10.01
N LYS A 27 -43.31 -32.82 10.09
CA LYS A 27 -44.36 -31.90 10.54
C LYS A 27 -44.40 -31.78 12.06
N GLY A 28 -44.83 -30.61 12.53
CA GLY A 28 -45.36 -30.38 13.87
C GLY A 28 -46.26 -29.15 13.88
N GLU A 29 -47.56 -29.37 13.89
CA GLU A 29 -48.67 -28.41 13.73
C GLU A 29 -49.03 -27.60 15.00
N ARG A 30 -49.53 -26.37 14.74
CA ARG A 30 -50.64 -25.63 15.41
C ARG A 30 -50.49 -25.06 16.84
N GLN A 31 -50.66 -23.74 16.95
CA GLN A 31 -51.81 -23.01 17.59
C GLN A 31 -51.43 -21.51 17.68
N ALA A 32 -52.09 -20.62 16.93
CA ALA A 32 -53.36 -19.94 17.21
C ALA A 32 -53.19 -18.63 18.01
N ASP A 33 -53.79 -17.58 17.45
CA ASP A 33 -53.90 -16.20 17.93
C ASP A 33 -54.15 -16.03 19.43
N LYS A 34 -53.55 -14.97 20.00
CA LYS A 34 -54.19 -14.14 21.04
C LYS A 34 -53.48 -12.79 21.19
N ALA A 35 -54.16 -11.78 20.65
CA ALA A 35 -54.58 -10.55 21.31
C ALA A 35 -53.60 -9.82 22.27
N GLU A 36 -53.36 -8.57 21.88
CA GLU A 36 -53.54 -7.37 22.71
C GLU A 36 -52.63 -7.07 23.91
N HIS A 37 -52.25 -5.78 23.91
CA HIS A 37 -52.22 -4.85 25.04
C HIS A 37 -50.89 -4.56 25.76
N LEU A 38 -50.57 -3.25 25.70
CA LEU A 38 -49.87 -2.40 26.67
C LEU A 38 -48.33 -2.46 26.62
N SER A 39 -47.56 -1.36 26.59
CA SER A 39 -47.80 0.06 26.89
C SER A 39 -46.59 0.86 26.32
N THR A 40 -46.80 1.96 25.61
CA THR A 40 -46.82 3.36 26.11
C THR A 40 -45.60 3.73 26.97
N ILE A 41 -44.75 4.64 26.49
CA ILE A 41 -44.37 5.92 27.12
C ILE A 41 -43.73 6.80 26.04
N GLN A 42 -44.47 7.85 25.65
CA GLN A 42 -43.88 9.12 25.21
C GLN A 42 -43.43 9.89 26.46
N LEU A 43 -42.34 10.64 26.38
CA LEU A 43 -42.29 11.99 26.96
C LEU A 43 -41.20 12.83 26.30
N SER A 44 -41.53 14.11 26.23
CA SER A 44 -41.13 15.11 25.28
C SER A 44 -40.22 16.17 25.90
N SER A 45 -39.51 16.86 24.99
CA SER A 45 -39.06 18.26 25.07
C SER A 45 -37.89 18.60 26.01
N VAL A 46 -36.90 19.33 25.47
CA VAL A 46 -36.71 20.79 25.65
C VAL A 46 -35.33 21.14 25.03
N ARG A 47 -35.33 21.97 23.99
CA ARG A 47 -34.22 22.90 23.63
C ARG A 47 -34.41 24.17 24.48
N PRO A 48 -33.37 24.96 24.86
CA PRO A 48 -32.59 25.69 23.85
C PRO A 48 -31.13 26.14 24.18
N ALA A 49 -30.49 26.64 23.11
CA ALA A 49 -29.51 27.74 22.99
C ALA A 49 -28.02 27.60 23.39
N GLU A 50 -27.19 27.60 22.34
CA GLU A 50 -25.99 28.43 22.05
C GLU A 50 -24.88 28.64 23.09
N LYS A 51 -23.65 28.25 22.69
CA LYS A 51 -22.44 29.08 22.78
C LYS A 51 -21.35 28.62 21.79
N SER A 52 -21.19 29.41 20.74
CA SER A 52 -19.95 29.74 19.99
C SER A 52 -18.78 28.73 19.94
N SER A 53 -18.46 28.24 18.73
CA SER A 53 -17.09 27.83 18.35
C SER A 53 -16.68 28.42 16.99
N ARG A 54 -16.76 29.75 16.88
CA ARG A 54 -16.16 30.56 15.79
C ARG A 54 -14.62 30.43 15.66
N GLY A 55 -13.98 29.59 16.46
CA GLY A 55 -12.52 29.33 16.43
C GLY A 55 -12.08 28.08 15.65
N TRP A 56 -13.01 27.22 15.21
CA TRP A 56 -12.62 25.94 14.58
C TRP A 56 -12.32 26.06 13.07
N SER A 57 -12.89 27.06 12.39
CA SER A 57 -12.70 27.29 10.95
C SER A 57 -11.46 28.15 10.63
N ALA A 58 -11.08 29.09 11.51
CA ALA A 58 -9.83 29.85 11.37
C ALA A 58 -8.58 28.97 11.57
N GLY A 59 -8.67 27.91 12.39
CA GLY A 59 -7.60 26.94 12.60
C GLY A 59 -7.26 26.08 11.38
N ARG A 60 -8.20 25.87 10.44
CA ARG A 60 -7.94 25.12 9.20
C ARG A 60 -7.28 25.99 8.12
N VAL A 61 -7.52 27.30 8.12
CA VAL A 61 -6.86 28.24 7.19
C VAL A 61 -5.42 28.53 7.62
N ALA A 62 -5.17 28.66 8.94
CA ALA A 62 -3.81 28.72 9.46
C ALA A 62 -3.05 27.38 9.28
N ALA A 63 -3.73 26.24 9.44
CA ALA A 63 -3.13 24.93 9.15
C ALA A 63 -2.76 24.76 7.66
N CYS A 64 -3.56 25.24 6.71
CA CYS A 64 -3.25 25.14 5.28
C CYS A 64 -2.09 26.05 4.82
N ILE A 65 -1.78 27.13 5.55
CA ILE A 65 -0.62 27.99 5.28
C ILE A 65 0.62 27.47 6.06
N PHE A 66 0.45 26.78 7.19
CA PHE A 66 1.55 26.17 7.95
C PHE A 66 1.92 24.73 7.49
N THR A 67 1.05 24.00 6.78
CA THR A 67 1.33 22.62 6.33
C THR A 67 2.33 22.51 5.18
N ALA A 68 2.69 23.62 4.54
CA ALA A 68 3.82 23.65 3.60
C ALA A 68 5.19 23.68 4.32
N GLY A 69 5.24 24.03 5.62
CA GLY A 69 6.49 24.15 6.39
C GLY A 69 6.70 23.12 7.50
N ILE A 70 5.67 22.34 7.90
CA ILE A 70 5.79 21.32 8.97
C ILE A 70 6.03 19.90 8.41
N SER A 71 5.90 19.65 7.11
CA SER A 71 6.12 18.30 6.54
C SER A 71 7.56 17.79 6.70
N GLU A 72 8.54 18.68 6.79
CA GLU A 72 9.93 18.39 7.19
C GLU A 72 10.06 18.13 8.71
N LEU A 73 9.38 18.93 9.54
CA LEU A 73 9.40 18.82 11.01
C LEU A 73 8.65 17.58 11.53
N LEU A 74 7.58 17.12 10.85
CA LEU A 74 6.88 15.88 11.18
C LEU A 74 7.67 14.64 10.76
N ARG A 75 8.46 14.68 9.68
CA ARG A 75 9.39 13.58 9.33
C ARG A 75 10.57 13.50 10.30
N LEU A 76 11.08 14.64 10.79
CA LEU A 76 12.10 14.69 11.84
C LEU A 76 11.54 14.32 13.23
N ALA A 77 10.32 14.75 13.56
CA ALA A 77 9.63 14.37 14.79
C ALA A 77 9.22 12.89 14.79
N TRP A 78 8.83 12.31 13.65
CA TRP A 78 8.53 10.87 13.54
C TRP A 78 9.81 10.01 13.61
N ARG A 79 10.95 10.49 13.09
CA ARG A 79 12.26 9.88 13.34
C ARG A 79 12.72 10.02 14.80
N GLY A 80 12.41 11.14 15.45
CA GLY A 80 12.63 11.35 16.89
C GLY A 80 11.74 10.46 17.77
N ILE A 81 10.47 10.29 17.42
CA ILE A 81 9.51 9.44 18.13
C ILE A 81 9.83 7.96 17.92
N MET A 82 10.29 7.52 16.73
CA MET A 82 10.83 6.16 16.55
C MET A 82 12.13 5.92 17.34
N SER A 83 12.94 6.97 17.56
CA SER A 83 14.12 6.91 18.45
C SER A 83 13.73 6.90 19.94
N CYS A 84 12.62 7.52 20.33
CA CYS A 84 12.09 7.47 21.70
C CYS A 84 11.26 6.20 21.99
N CYS A 85 10.54 5.66 21.01
CA CYS A 85 9.77 4.42 21.15
C CYS A 85 10.63 3.15 21.07
N SER A 86 11.82 3.21 20.47
CA SER A 86 12.87 2.20 20.66
C SER A 86 13.58 2.31 22.03
N SER A 87 13.36 3.42 22.74
CA SER A 87 13.81 3.65 24.12
C SER A 87 12.71 3.43 25.18
N ALA A 88 11.48 3.07 24.76
CA ALA A 88 10.31 2.90 25.62
C ALA A 88 9.88 1.44 25.80
N ARG A 89 10.83 0.50 25.79
CA ARG A 89 10.69 -0.69 26.63
C ARG A 89 11.25 -0.32 28.00
N PRO A 90 10.43 -0.26 29.08
CA PRO A 90 11.01 -0.25 30.41
C PRO A 90 11.87 -1.51 30.50
N ALA A 91 13.17 -1.31 30.77
CA ALA A 91 13.97 -2.37 31.33
C ALA A 91 13.19 -2.92 32.53
N PRO A 92 13.09 -4.25 32.72
CA PRO A 92 12.53 -4.77 33.96
C PRO A 92 13.28 -4.09 35.10
N SER A 93 12.52 -3.39 35.94
CA SER A 93 13.03 -2.74 37.14
C SER A 93 13.80 -3.78 37.94
N VAL A 94 15.12 -3.64 37.93
CA VAL A 94 15.96 -4.26 38.95
C VAL A 94 15.61 -3.52 40.23
N GLU A 95 14.63 -4.05 40.96
CA GLU A 95 14.58 -3.85 42.40
C GLU A 95 15.98 -4.14 42.91
N ALA A 96 16.49 -3.19 43.67
CA ALA A 96 17.73 -3.27 44.41
C ALA A 96 17.69 -4.45 45.38
N ARG A 97 17.95 -5.67 44.88
CA ARG A 97 18.53 -6.72 45.69
C ARG A 97 20.02 -6.47 45.72
N ALA A 98 20.43 -5.85 46.83
CA ALA A 98 21.78 -5.96 47.36
C ALA A 98 22.26 -7.40 47.16
N SER A 99 23.05 -7.61 46.12
CA SER A 99 23.75 -8.84 45.83
C SER A 99 25.17 -8.43 45.55
N SER A 100 25.93 -8.46 46.63
CA SER A 100 27.37 -8.59 46.66
C SER A 100 27.84 -9.61 45.62
N ALA A 101 28.16 -9.13 44.42
CA ALA A 101 28.94 -9.84 43.43
C ALA A 101 29.96 -8.83 42.89
N PRO A 102 31.27 -9.15 42.92
CA PRO A 102 32.31 -8.20 42.58
C PRO A 102 32.13 -7.75 41.12
N ALA A 103 32.52 -6.52 40.83
CA ALA A 103 32.65 -6.02 39.47
C ALA A 103 33.49 -7.01 38.65
N ASN A 104 32.83 -7.90 37.89
CA ASN A 104 33.50 -8.69 36.87
C ASN A 104 33.84 -7.73 35.73
N GLY A 105 34.94 -6.99 35.93
CA GLY A 105 35.71 -6.44 34.84
C GLY A 105 35.88 -7.55 33.82
N ARG A 106 35.33 -7.32 32.63
CA ARG A 106 35.57 -8.22 31.49
C ARG A 106 37.08 -8.38 31.39
N PRO A 107 37.62 -9.61 31.30
CA PRO A 107 39.04 -9.77 31.03
C PRO A 107 39.31 -9.04 29.71
N ALA A 108 40.16 -8.02 29.78
CA ALA A 108 40.67 -7.36 28.59
C ALA A 108 41.23 -8.44 27.66
N ALA A 109 41.01 -8.31 26.35
CA ALA A 109 41.72 -9.15 25.42
C ALA A 109 43.24 -8.93 25.64
N ALA A 110 44.06 -9.92 25.28
CA ALA A 110 45.51 -9.72 25.35
C ALA A 110 45.88 -8.44 24.55
N PRO A 111 46.81 -7.58 25.00
CA PRO A 111 47.12 -6.30 24.33
C PRO A 111 47.52 -6.43 22.85
N SER A 112 47.96 -7.62 22.42
CA SER A 112 48.22 -7.97 21.02
C SER A 112 46.94 -8.16 20.21
N ALA A 113 45.93 -8.85 20.76
CA ALA A 113 44.64 -9.09 20.13
C ALA A 113 43.85 -7.77 19.92
N ASP A 114 43.96 -6.83 20.86
CA ASP A 114 43.33 -5.51 20.73
C ASP A 114 43.94 -4.67 19.59
N LYS A 115 45.26 -4.79 19.35
CA LYS A 115 45.94 -4.10 18.24
C LYS A 115 45.55 -4.69 16.88
N GLU A 116 45.55 -6.01 16.77
CA GLU A 116 45.16 -6.71 15.54
C GLU A 116 43.70 -6.45 15.17
N ASN A 117 42.79 -6.55 16.15
CA ASN A 117 41.36 -6.28 15.93
C ASN A 117 41.11 -4.79 15.64
N ALA A 118 41.89 -3.86 16.22
CA ALA A 118 41.78 -2.43 15.90
C ALA A 118 42.11 -2.12 14.43
N LEU A 119 43.12 -2.78 13.85
CA LEU A 119 43.47 -2.63 12.43
C LEU A 119 42.37 -3.17 11.51
N LEU A 120 41.78 -4.32 11.84
CA LEU A 120 40.64 -4.88 11.10
C LEU A 120 39.39 -3.98 11.20
N ILE A 121 39.13 -3.42 12.38
CA ILE A 121 38.05 -2.44 12.60
C ILE A 121 38.30 -1.17 11.77
N GLN A 122 39.54 -0.73 11.63
CA GLN A 122 39.89 0.42 10.79
C GLN A 122 39.64 0.14 9.31
N ALA A 123 39.97 -1.06 8.82
CA ALA A 123 39.66 -1.51 7.46
C ALA A 123 38.14 -1.58 7.17
N LEU A 124 37.34 -1.96 8.18
CA LEU A 124 35.87 -2.03 8.08
C LEU A 124 35.15 -0.67 8.23
N LYS A 125 35.84 0.37 8.72
CA LYS A 125 35.28 1.73 8.87
C LYS A 125 35.23 2.48 7.55
N ALA A 126 34.47 3.59 7.52
CA ALA A 126 34.17 4.38 6.33
C ALA A 126 35.40 4.88 5.53
N GLY A 127 36.60 4.91 6.12
CA GLY A 127 37.84 5.31 5.48
C GLY A 127 38.64 4.19 4.77
N GLY A 128 38.20 2.92 4.85
CA GLY A 128 38.80 1.81 4.09
C GLY A 128 40.30 1.64 4.31
N GLY A 129 40.74 1.46 5.56
CA GLY A 129 42.14 1.14 5.85
C GLY A 129 42.58 -0.16 5.16
N GLU A 130 43.87 -0.27 4.84
CA GLU A 130 44.44 -1.50 4.29
C GLU A 130 44.35 -2.64 5.30
N LEU A 131 43.94 -3.82 4.85
CA LEU A 131 44.00 -5.02 5.68
C LEU A 131 45.47 -5.42 5.89
N PRO A 132 45.83 -5.97 7.07
CA PRO A 132 47.13 -6.60 7.24
C PRO A 132 47.39 -7.64 6.13
N ARG A 133 48.62 -7.74 5.65
CA ARG A 133 48.97 -8.53 4.46
C ARG A 133 48.42 -9.96 4.47
N ALA A 134 48.56 -10.69 5.58
CA ALA A 134 48.05 -12.06 5.70
C ALA A 134 46.50 -12.14 5.62
N HIS A 135 45.80 -11.14 6.13
CA HIS A 135 44.34 -11.02 6.02
C HIS A 135 43.90 -10.60 4.63
N GLN A 136 44.68 -9.74 3.96
CA GLN A 136 44.45 -9.36 2.56
C GLN A 136 44.60 -10.56 1.62
N GLU A 137 45.67 -11.35 1.74
CA GLU A 137 45.89 -12.55 0.94
C GLU A 137 44.77 -13.59 1.15
N ALA A 138 44.33 -13.80 2.39
CA ALA A 138 43.19 -14.68 2.70
C ALA A 138 41.87 -14.15 2.12
N PHE A 139 41.66 -12.83 2.18
CA PHE A 139 40.48 -12.19 1.59
C PHE A 139 40.49 -12.26 0.05
N ASP A 140 41.64 -12.08 -0.60
CA ASP A 140 41.78 -12.20 -2.05
C ASP A 140 41.53 -13.65 -2.52
N SER A 141 41.95 -14.64 -1.74
CA SER A 141 41.60 -16.04 -1.96
C SER A 141 40.08 -16.27 -1.84
N LEU A 142 39.42 -15.68 -0.84
CA LEU A 142 37.96 -15.73 -0.70
C LEU A 142 37.26 -15.07 -1.89
N LEU A 143 37.71 -13.90 -2.34
CA LEU A 143 37.15 -13.22 -3.52
C LEU A 143 37.29 -14.06 -4.78
N THR A 144 38.41 -14.77 -4.93
CA THR A 144 38.64 -15.66 -6.08
C THR A 144 37.67 -16.84 -6.06
N ASP A 145 37.48 -17.47 -4.89
CA ASP A 145 36.51 -18.55 -4.73
C ASP A 145 35.06 -18.09 -4.97
N LEU A 146 34.64 -16.99 -4.34
CA LEU A 146 33.30 -16.42 -4.54
C LEU A 146 33.07 -16.01 -6.00
N ARG A 147 34.08 -15.46 -6.68
CA ARG A 147 33.99 -15.15 -8.11
C ARG A 147 33.88 -16.41 -8.96
N GLY A 148 34.53 -17.50 -8.59
CA GLY A 148 34.37 -18.80 -9.26
C GLY A 148 32.95 -19.36 -9.10
N GLN A 149 32.33 -19.17 -7.93
CA GLN A 149 30.99 -19.67 -7.60
C GLN A 149 29.84 -18.80 -8.13
N TYR A 150 30.02 -17.48 -8.14
CA TYR A 150 28.95 -16.50 -8.42
C TYR A 150 29.20 -15.67 -9.68
N GLY A 151 30.44 -15.59 -10.17
CA GLY A 151 30.83 -14.82 -11.35
C GLY A 151 31.21 -13.36 -11.06
N GLU A 152 31.84 -12.72 -12.05
CA GLU A 152 32.35 -11.35 -11.97
C GLU A 152 31.24 -10.29 -11.86
N LYS A 153 30.01 -10.60 -12.31
CA LYS A 153 28.84 -9.70 -12.17
C LYS A 153 28.60 -9.32 -10.71
N TYR A 154 28.66 -10.31 -9.82
CA TYR A 154 28.33 -10.13 -8.40
C TYR A 154 29.55 -9.89 -7.52
N ILE A 155 30.73 -10.35 -7.95
CA ILE A 155 32.00 -10.19 -7.24
C ILE A 155 33.04 -9.51 -8.16
N PRO A 156 33.07 -8.16 -8.19
CA PRO A 156 34.00 -7.41 -9.04
C PRO A 156 35.47 -7.70 -8.73
N LYS A 157 36.34 -7.40 -9.70
CA LYS A 157 37.80 -7.44 -9.50
C LYS A 157 38.26 -6.23 -8.68
N GLY A 158 39.20 -6.44 -7.76
CA GLY A 158 39.79 -5.38 -6.94
C GLY A 158 38.85 -4.75 -5.90
N ILE A 159 37.73 -5.39 -5.57
CA ILE A 159 36.82 -4.88 -4.54
C ILE A 159 37.44 -5.01 -3.15
N THR A 160 37.38 -3.95 -2.34
CA THR A 160 37.86 -3.97 -0.96
C THR A 160 36.84 -4.63 -0.03
N LEU A 161 37.26 -5.10 1.15
CA LEU A 161 36.37 -5.73 2.13
C LEU A 161 35.18 -4.82 2.51
N ASN A 162 35.43 -3.53 2.76
CA ASN A 162 34.38 -2.58 3.08
C ASN A 162 33.42 -2.36 1.90
N ALA A 163 33.96 -2.25 0.68
CA ALA A 163 33.14 -2.08 -0.53
C ALA A 163 32.30 -3.33 -0.80
N LEU A 164 32.84 -4.53 -0.57
CA LEU A 164 32.11 -5.79 -0.68
C LEU A 164 30.94 -5.84 0.30
N LEU A 165 31.16 -5.55 1.58
CA LEU A 165 30.07 -5.59 2.57
C LEU A 165 29.00 -4.51 2.33
N LYS A 166 29.37 -3.39 1.69
CA LYS A 166 28.44 -2.32 1.30
C LYS A 166 27.77 -2.55 -0.05
N SER A 167 28.20 -3.54 -0.84
CA SER A 167 27.57 -3.83 -2.11
C SER A 167 26.19 -4.47 -1.94
N ILE A 168 25.91 -5.03 -0.75
CA ILE A 168 24.57 -5.52 -0.40
C ILE A 168 23.67 -4.32 -0.06
N PRO A 169 22.56 -4.13 -0.79
CA PRO A 169 21.60 -3.07 -0.47
C PRO A 169 20.98 -3.27 0.91
N LEU A 170 20.74 -2.18 1.64
CA LEU A 170 20.09 -2.22 2.96
C LEU A 170 18.67 -2.79 2.92
N THR A 171 18.00 -2.69 1.77
CA THR A 171 16.68 -3.30 1.52
C THR A 171 16.74 -4.82 1.44
N VAL A 172 17.90 -5.40 1.15
CA VAL A 172 18.14 -6.84 1.07
C VAL A 172 18.66 -7.40 2.39
N ASP A 173 19.65 -6.73 2.97
CA ASP A 173 20.16 -7.07 4.31
C ASP A 173 20.81 -5.86 4.99
N ALA A 174 20.17 -5.37 6.06
CA ALA A 174 20.67 -4.22 6.81
C ALA A 174 21.83 -4.58 7.77
N ASN A 175 22.09 -5.87 8.03
CA ASN A 175 22.96 -6.30 9.12
C ASN A 175 24.30 -6.87 8.66
N THR A 176 24.50 -7.21 7.39
CA THR A 176 25.73 -7.85 6.91
C THR A 176 27.02 -7.13 7.34
N HIS A 177 27.12 -5.82 7.09
CA HIS A 177 28.28 -5.01 7.50
C HIS A 177 28.40 -4.96 9.04
N ARG A 178 27.29 -4.73 9.73
CA ARG A 178 27.22 -4.64 11.19
C ARG A 178 27.66 -5.93 11.86
N ASP A 179 27.23 -7.08 11.37
CA ASP A 179 27.49 -8.38 11.99
C ASP A 179 28.94 -8.78 11.84
N VAL A 180 29.54 -8.54 10.66
CA VAL A 180 30.99 -8.72 10.47
C VAL A 180 31.76 -7.75 11.36
N PHE A 181 31.36 -6.47 11.41
CA PHE A 181 32.00 -5.48 12.27
C PHE A 181 31.93 -5.85 13.76
N MET A 182 30.76 -6.26 14.23
CA MET A 182 30.55 -6.68 15.62
C MET A 182 31.23 -8.01 15.92
N GLY A 183 31.33 -8.92 14.95
CA GLY A 183 32.08 -10.17 15.07
C GLY A 183 33.56 -9.93 15.30
N VAL A 184 34.17 -9.01 14.55
CA VAL A 184 35.57 -8.60 14.76
C VAL A 184 35.73 -7.84 16.09
N ARG A 185 34.82 -6.90 16.38
CA ARG A 185 34.88 -6.06 17.59
C ARG A 185 34.74 -6.85 18.89
N ASN A 186 33.92 -7.90 18.89
CA ASN A 186 33.63 -8.69 20.08
C ASN A 186 34.52 -9.94 20.20
N ALA A 187 35.46 -10.15 19.28
CA ALA A 187 36.39 -11.27 19.35
C ALA A 187 37.29 -11.15 20.58
N LYS A 188 37.33 -12.21 21.41
CA LYS A 188 38.15 -12.25 22.63
C LYS A 188 39.65 -12.43 22.34
N GLN A 189 39.97 -12.87 21.13
CA GLN A 189 41.32 -13.10 20.61
C GLN A 189 41.48 -12.32 19.29
N GLY A 190 42.72 -12.16 18.83
CA GLY A 190 42.98 -11.59 17.51
C GLY A 190 42.31 -12.45 16.44
N VAL A 191 41.52 -11.84 15.57
CA VAL A 191 40.84 -12.58 14.49
C VAL A 191 41.88 -13.05 13.49
N SER A 192 42.07 -14.37 13.37
CA SER A 192 42.99 -14.93 12.39
C SER A 192 42.49 -14.68 10.94
N PRO A 193 43.36 -14.75 9.92
CA PRO A 193 42.93 -14.62 8.53
C PRO A 193 41.82 -15.61 8.14
N GLY A 194 41.90 -16.86 8.61
CA GLY A 194 40.87 -17.87 8.39
C GLY A 194 39.55 -17.55 9.10
N ASP A 195 39.62 -17.03 10.33
CA ASP A 195 38.42 -16.62 11.08
C ASP A 195 37.72 -15.42 10.44
N LEU A 196 38.49 -14.48 9.88
CA LEU A 196 37.94 -13.37 9.10
C LEU A 196 37.21 -13.88 7.86
N VAL A 197 37.83 -14.78 7.10
CA VAL A 197 37.21 -15.41 5.91
C VAL A 197 35.92 -16.12 6.29
N ASN A 198 35.91 -16.90 7.37
CA ASN A 198 34.73 -17.60 7.86
C ASN A 198 33.63 -16.63 8.31
N LEU A 199 34.00 -15.55 8.99
CA LEU A 199 33.06 -14.53 9.43
C LEU A 199 32.43 -13.80 8.24
N VAL A 200 33.25 -13.36 7.28
CA VAL A 200 32.76 -12.73 6.05
C VAL A 200 31.85 -13.69 5.31
N ARG A 201 32.28 -14.93 5.05
CA ARG A 201 31.47 -15.91 4.32
C ARG A 201 30.13 -16.17 5.02
N ARG A 202 30.13 -16.36 6.34
CA ARG A 202 28.92 -16.64 7.13
C ARG A 202 27.85 -15.55 7.01
N HIS A 203 28.25 -14.28 6.94
CA HIS A 203 27.30 -13.16 6.92
C HIS A 203 27.07 -12.60 5.52
N PHE A 204 28.08 -12.61 4.66
CA PHE A 204 28.01 -12.08 3.31
C PHE A 204 27.36 -13.06 2.34
N GLN A 205 27.69 -14.36 2.38
CA GLN A 205 27.17 -15.32 1.41
C GLN A 205 25.63 -15.44 1.44
N PRO A 206 24.95 -15.54 2.60
CA PRO A 206 23.49 -15.53 2.63
C PRO A 206 22.90 -14.22 2.10
N ALA A 207 23.53 -13.08 2.41
CA ALA A 207 23.08 -11.77 1.93
C ALA A 207 23.26 -11.60 0.42
N LEU A 208 24.36 -12.11 -0.12
CA LEU A 208 24.64 -12.19 -1.55
C LEU A 208 23.59 -13.07 -2.24
N ASN A 209 23.28 -14.24 -1.68
CA ASN A 209 22.25 -15.12 -2.24
C ASN A 209 20.88 -14.43 -2.29
N LYS A 210 20.49 -13.68 -1.25
CA LYS A 210 19.26 -12.87 -1.28
C LYS A 210 19.30 -11.80 -2.37
N MET A 211 20.42 -11.08 -2.52
CA MET A 211 20.60 -10.06 -3.54
C MET A 211 20.44 -10.65 -4.95
N ILE A 212 21.06 -11.81 -5.20
CA ILE A 212 20.92 -12.51 -6.49
C ILE A 212 19.47 -12.93 -6.73
N LEU A 213 18.74 -13.41 -5.71
CA LEU A 213 17.31 -13.72 -5.86
C LEU A 213 16.49 -12.47 -6.21
N CYS A 214 16.79 -11.31 -5.59
CA CYS A 214 16.16 -10.04 -5.94
C CYS A 214 16.46 -9.66 -7.39
N ASP A 215 17.72 -9.72 -7.82
CA ASP A 215 18.13 -9.43 -9.21
C ASP A 215 17.41 -10.35 -10.20
N MET A 216 17.32 -11.65 -9.90
CA MET A 216 16.60 -12.62 -10.73
C MET A 216 15.09 -12.31 -10.80
N ALA A 217 14.49 -11.90 -9.68
CA ALA A 217 13.09 -11.49 -9.64
C ALA A 217 12.87 -10.19 -10.43
N GLU A 218 13.76 -9.21 -10.31
CA GLU A 218 13.73 -7.98 -11.10
C GLU A 218 13.86 -8.24 -12.59
N ASP A 219 14.83 -9.06 -13.00
CA ASP A 219 15.04 -9.41 -14.40
C ASP A 219 13.82 -10.15 -14.97
N PHE A 220 13.21 -11.05 -14.18
CA PHE A 220 11.95 -11.70 -14.55
C PHE A 220 10.81 -10.70 -14.72
N VAL A 221 10.67 -9.75 -13.80
CA VAL A 221 9.66 -8.68 -13.85
C VAL A 221 9.89 -7.73 -15.02
N LYS A 222 11.14 -7.41 -15.37
CA LYS A 222 11.49 -6.56 -16.53
C LYS A 222 11.17 -7.26 -17.86
N ASP A 223 11.43 -8.56 -17.96
CA ASP A 223 11.21 -9.33 -19.21
C ASP A 223 9.74 -9.72 -19.43
N LYS A 224 9.05 -10.20 -18.39
CA LYS A 224 7.66 -10.69 -18.50
C LYS A 224 6.61 -9.65 -18.13
N GLY A 225 7.06 -8.49 -17.64
CA GLY A 225 6.25 -7.48 -16.99
C GLY A 225 5.76 -7.99 -15.62
N GLY A 226 6.06 -7.23 -14.57
CA GLY A 226 5.62 -7.55 -13.22
C GLY A 226 4.73 -6.47 -12.62
N ILE A 227 4.67 -6.46 -11.31
CA ILE A 227 3.93 -5.46 -10.54
C ILE A 227 4.78 -4.19 -10.54
N GLY A 228 4.51 -3.27 -11.46
CA GLY A 228 5.28 -2.02 -11.59
C GLY A 228 5.39 -1.27 -10.26
N GLY A 229 6.61 -0.92 -9.84
CA GLY A 229 6.87 -0.20 -8.59
C GLY A 229 6.98 -1.08 -7.33
N LEU A 230 6.78 -2.39 -7.42
CA LEU A 230 7.04 -3.31 -6.30
C LEU A 230 8.52 -3.27 -5.92
N ASP A 231 8.81 -3.11 -4.63
CA ASP A 231 10.17 -3.27 -4.10
C ASP A 231 10.49 -4.77 -3.97
N MET A 232 11.43 -5.27 -4.81
CA MET A 232 11.81 -6.68 -4.79
C MET A 232 12.49 -7.09 -3.49
N GLY A 233 13.12 -6.16 -2.76
CA GLY A 233 13.65 -6.42 -1.43
C GLY A 233 12.56 -6.70 -0.40
N ASP A 234 11.50 -5.88 -0.38
CA ASP A 234 10.33 -6.10 0.50
C ASP A 234 9.60 -7.40 0.12
N PHE A 235 9.38 -7.65 -1.17
CA PHE A 235 8.79 -8.90 -1.66
C PHE A 235 9.62 -10.11 -1.24
N MET A 236 10.92 -10.11 -1.50
CA MET A 236 11.79 -11.22 -1.14
C MET A 236 11.86 -11.40 0.37
N THR A 237 11.90 -10.32 1.16
CA THR A 237 11.83 -10.40 2.62
C THR A 237 10.58 -11.13 3.08
N SER A 238 9.42 -10.84 2.49
CA SER A 238 8.18 -11.58 2.76
C SER A 238 8.32 -13.06 2.42
N GLN A 239 8.89 -13.42 1.27
CA GLN A 239 9.11 -14.82 0.89
C GLN A 239 10.07 -15.54 1.85
N MET A 240 11.03 -14.81 2.44
CA MET A 240 11.99 -15.36 3.40
C MET A 240 11.42 -15.66 4.79
N THR A 241 10.21 -15.15 5.10
CA THR A 241 9.48 -15.51 6.33
C THR A 241 8.97 -16.95 6.31
N ALA A 242 8.86 -17.56 5.12
CA ALA A 242 8.46 -18.95 5.00
C ALA A 242 9.40 -19.88 5.78
N LYS A 243 8.83 -20.89 6.44
CA LYS A 243 9.55 -21.79 7.35
C LYS A 243 10.73 -22.46 6.65
N GLY A 244 11.93 -22.27 7.20
CA GLY A 244 13.17 -22.86 6.69
C GLY A 244 13.76 -22.18 5.46
N MET A 245 13.13 -21.12 4.92
CA MET A 245 13.61 -20.47 3.70
C MET A 245 14.95 -19.75 3.91
N SER A 246 15.09 -19.05 5.04
CA SER A 246 16.36 -18.42 5.42
C SER A 246 17.52 -19.43 5.52
N GLN A 247 17.23 -20.67 5.95
CA GLN A 247 18.22 -21.74 6.04
C GLN A 247 18.58 -22.27 4.64
N LYS A 248 17.59 -22.42 3.75
CA LYS A 248 17.82 -22.82 2.35
C LYS A 248 18.68 -21.79 1.61
N VAL A 249 18.39 -20.50 1.76
CA VAL A 249 19.21 -19.42 1.18
C VAL A 249 20.63 -19.44 1.71
N ALA A 250 20.81 -19.63 3.02
CA ALA A 250 22.13 -19.71 3.62
C ALA A 250 22.93 -20.94 3.17
N ALA A 251 22.25 -22.01 2.75
CA ALA A 251 22.87 -23.25 2.27
C ALA A 251 23.33 -23.18 0.80
N CYS A 252 22.88 -22.19 0.02
CA CYS A 252 23.32 -22.03 -1.37
C CYS A 252 24.80 -21.64 -1.44
N GLY A 253 25.60 -22.45 -2.14
CA GLY A 253 27.05 -22.29 -2.29
C GLY A 253 27.48 -21.64 -3.61
N SER A 254 26.56 -21.51 -4.56
CA SER A 254 26.87 -21.06 -5.92
C SER A 254 25.69 -20.36 -6.57
N LEU A 255 25.95 -19.69 -7.70
CA LEU A 255 24.89 -19.11 -8.52
C LEU A 255 23.91 -20.18 -9.02
N ALA A 256 24.39 -21.39 -9.35
CA ALA A 256 23.54 -22.49 -9.80
C ALA A 256 22.57 -22.96 -8.70
N ASP A 257 23.01 -22.96 -7.45
CA ASP A 257 22.16 -23.29 -6.29
C ASP A 257 21.09 -22.22 -6.10
N VAL A 258 21.46 -20.93 -6.20
CA VAL A 258 20.50 -19.83 -6.07
C VAL A 258 19.47 -19.86 -7.19
N GLN A 259 19.89 -20.15 -8.42
CA GLN A 259 18.98 -20.32 -9.56
C GLN A 259 18.02 -21.50 -9.36
N THR A 260 18.50 -22.59 -8.77
CA THR A 260 17.66 -23.73 -8.44
C THR A 260 16.67 -23.36 -7.34
N LEU A 261 17.12 -22.68 -6.29
CA LEU A 261 16.26 -22.18 -5.22
C LEU A 261 15.19 -21.23 -5.76
N PHE A 262 15.52 -20.33 -6.68
CA PHE A 262 14.56 -19.43 -7.33
C PHE A 262 13.42 -20.21 -8.01
N ARG A 263 13.75 -21.32 -8.69
CA ARG A 263 12.77 -22.22 -9.32
C ARG A 263 11.96 -22.99 -8.28
N ASP A 264 12.62 -23.56 -7.27
CA ASP A 264 12.00 -24.38 -6.23
C ASP A 264 11.04 -23.58 -5.35
N MET A 265 11.34 -22.31 -5.12
CA MET A 265 10.45 -21.37 -4.45
C MET A 265 9.22 -21.00 -5.30
N GLY A 266 9.23 -21.30 -6.60
CA GLY A 266 8.17 -20.91 -7.51
C GLY A 266 8.04 -19.40 -7.67
N LEU A 267 9.11 -18.61 -7.45
CA LEU A 267 9.04 -17.14 -7.43
C LEU A 267 8.50 -16.55 -8.73
N ALA A 268 8.91 -17.10 -9.88
CA ALA A 268 8.39 -16.71 -11.18
C ALA A 268 6.86 -16.93 -11.27
N LYS A 269 6.38 -18.07 -10.77
CA LYS A 269 4.94 -18.38 -10.71
C LYS A 269 4.22 -17.41 -9.77
N THR A 270 4.73 -17.20 -8.56
CA THR A 270 4.15 -16.26 -7.58
C THR A 270 4.07 -14.83 -8.13
N LEU A 271 5.12 -14.34 -8.79
CA LEU A 271 5.13 -12.99 -9.40
C LEU A 271 4.10 -12.88 -10.52
N THR A 272 4.00 -13.92 -11.37
CA THR A 272 3.01 -13.98 -12.45
C THR A 272 1.58 -14.01 -11.91
N GLU A 273 1.31 -14.85 -10.92
CA GLU A 273 -0.01 -14.96 -10.28
C GLU A 273 -0.38 -13.69 -9.53
N SER A 274 0.59 -13.05 -8.87
CA SER A 274 0.37 -11.77 -8.16
C SER A 274 0.02 -10.65 -9.14
N ARG A 275 0.70 -10.59 -10.29
CA ARG A 275 0.33 -9.66 -11.37
C ARG A 275 -1.07 -9.95 -11.89
N ALA A 276 -1.35 -11.20 -12.25
CA ALA A 276 -2.67 -11.60 -12.75
C ALA A 276 -3.79 -11.24 -11.75
N ALA A 277 -3.57 -11.44 -10.46
CA ALA A 277 -4.54 -11.04 -9.43
C ALA A 277 -4.79 -9.52 -9.37
N LEU A 278 -3.77 -8.70 -9.66
CA LEU A 278 -3.91 -7.25 -9.75
C LEU A 278 -4.58 -6.80 -11.07
N ASP A 279 -4.30 -7.47 -12.18
CA ASP A 279 -5.00 -7.21 -13.45
C ASP A 279 -6.48 -7.64 -13.36
N ASP A 280 -6.76 -8.76 -12.68
CA ASP A 280 -8.10 -9.27 -12.44
C ASP A 280 -8.94 -8.27 -11.63
N ILE A 281 -8.38 -7.63 -10.59
CA ILE A 281 -9.14 -6.65 -9.79
C ILE A 281 -9.44 -5.37 -10.59
N VAL A 282 -8.54 -4.94 -11.47
CA VAL A 282 -8.82 -3.82 -12.39
C VAL A 282 -9.97 -4.19 -13.31
N SER A 283 -9.92 -5.39 -13.90
CA SER A 283 -10.96 -5.91 -14.77
C SER A 283 -12.31 -6.07 -14.07
N GLU A 284 -12.32 -6.57 -12.83
CA GLU A 284 -13.53 -6.69 -12.00
C GLU A 284 -14.15 -5.32 -11.71
N LEU A 285 -13.34 -4.33 -11.31
CA LEU A 285 -13.82 -2.99 -11.03
C LEU A 285 -14.33 -2.30 -12.30
N GLN A 286 -13.74 -2.54 -13.47
CA GLN A 286 -14.28 -2.09 -14.74
C GLN A 286 -15.57 -2.82 -15.13
N GLY A 287 -15.72 -4.09 -14.78
CA GLY A 287 -16.96 -4.84 -14.95
C GLY A 287 -18.11 -4.26 -14.12
N ILE A 288 -17.80 -3.74 -12.93
CA ILE A 288 -18.78 -3.14 -12.00
C ILE A 288 -19.09 -1.69 -12.39
N TYR A 289 -18.07 -0.85 -12.56
CA TYR A 289 -18.19 0.60 -12.73
C TYR A 289 -18.05 1.07 -14.19
N GLY A 290 -17.89 0.15 -15.13
CA GLY A 290 -17.66 0.43 -16.55
C GLY A 290 -16.17 0.55 -16.90
N LYS A 291 -15.83 0.29 -18.17
CA LYS A 291 -14.45 0.31 -18.73
C LYS A 291 -13.70 1.63 -18.52
N ASP A 292 -14.46 2.66 -18.22
CA ASP A 292 -14.11 4.05 -18.19
C ASP A 292 -13.82 4.55 -16.76
N ALA A 293 -14.06 3.71 -15.75
CA ALA A 293 -13.89 4.04 -14.33
C ALA A 293 -12.45 3.89 -13.83
N LEU A 294 -11.67 3.02 -14.46
CA LEU A 294 -10.23 2.84 -14.25
C LEU A 294 -9.55 2.71 -15.61
N PRO A 295 -8.26 3.10 -15.72
CA PRO A 295 -7.45 2.78 -16.90
C PRO A 295 -7.47 1.30 -17.26
N GLU A 296 -7.26 1.00 -18.55
CA GLU A 296 -7.39 -0.35 -19.13
C GLU A 296 -6.42 -1.38 -18.53
N THR A 297 -5.24 -0.92 -18.11
CA THR A 297 -4.21 -1.80 -17.56
C THR A 297 -3.81 -1.38 -16.15
N LEU A 298 -3.36 -2.34 -15.33
CA LEU A 298 -2.71 -2.03 -14.04
C LEU A 298 -1.55 -1.06 -14.23
N GLU A 299 -0.80 -1.18 -15.32
CA GLU A 299 0.32 -0.29 -15.60
C GLU A 299 -0.15 1.16 -15.82
N ASP A 300 -1.28 1.35 -16.48
CA ASP A 300 -1.89 2.66 -16.66
C ASP A 300 -2.51 3.19 -15.37
N VAL A 301 -3.11 2.33 -14.54
CA VAL A 301 -3.54 2.69 -13.17
C VAL A 301 -2.35 3.22 -12.36
N LEU A 302 -1.20 2.56 -12.48
CA LEU A 302 0.06 2.96 -11.84
C LEU A 302 0.77 4.15 -12.52
N LYS A 303 0.33 4.59 -13.71
CA LYS A 303 0.91 5.75 -14.43
C LYS A 303 0.03 7.00 -14.38
N LEU A 304 -1.29 6.84 -14.48
CA LEU A 304 -2.28 7.91 -14.64
C LEU A 304 -2.96 8.34 -13.33
N GLY A 305 -2.81 7.58 -12.24
CA GLY A 305 -3.28 8.03 -10.94
C GLY A 305 -2.66 9.38 -10.63
N ASN A 306 -3.49 10.40 -10.35
CA ASN A 306 -3.03 11.67 -9.76
C ASN A 306 -1.91 11.33 -8.78
N THR A 307 -0.74 11.93 -8.93
CA THR A 307 0.58 11.50 -8.41
C THR A 307 0.62 11.06 -6.93
N VAL A 308 -0.41 11.38 -6.16
CA VAL A 308 -0.67 10.96 -4.78
C VAL A 308 -1.15 9.50 -4.63
N ASP A 309 -1.77 8.89 -5.64
CA ASP A 309 -2.44 7.58 -5.51
C ASP A 309 -1.57 6.39 -5.94
N LYS A 310 -0.67 6.58 -6.90
CA LYS A 310 0.34 5.57 -7.27
C LYS A 310 1.26 5.27 -6.11
N GLU A 311 1.90 6.31 -5.56
CA GLU A 311 2.83 6.17 -4.44
C GLU A 311 2.12 5.52 -3.25
N LYS A 312 0.89 5.96 -2.94
CA LYS A 312 0.09 5.34 -1.88
C LYS A 312 -0.22 3.87 -2.15
N LEU A 313 -0.64 3.48 -3.35
CA LEU A 313 -0.96 2.07 -3.66
C LEU A 313 0.30 1.20 -3.59
N VAL A 314 1.39 1.65 -4.21
CA VAL A 314 2.67 0.94 -4.22
C VAL A 314 3.26 0.85 -2.80
N ASP A 315 3.32 1.96 -2.06
CA ASP A 315 3.79 2.00 -0.67
C ASP A 315 2.98 1.07 0.21
N LYS A 316 1.68 0.99 -0.03
CA LYS A 316 0.76 0.14 0.70
C LYS A 316 1.00 -1.33 0.39
N ILE A 317 1.16 -1.69 -0.89
CA ILE A 317 1.49 -3.06 -1.29
C ILE A 317 2.84 -3.46 -0.68
N ASN A 318 3.87 -2.62 -0.81
CA ASN A 318 5.21 -2.85 -0.24
C ASN A 318 5.17 -2.95 1.29
N SER A 319 4.37 -2.10 1.96
CA SER A 319 4.17 -2.18 3.42
C SER A 319 3.53 -3.50 3.84
N GLN A 320 2.60 -4.06 3.06
CA GLN A 320 2.03 -5.38 3.35
C GLN A 320 3.09 -6.48 3.23
N TYR A 321 3.91 -6.46 2.18
CA TYR A 321 5.02 -7.41 2.06
C TYR A 321 5.99 -7.32 3.25
N ARG A 322 6.26 -6.11 3.73
CA ARG A 322 7.16 -5.87 4.87
C ARG A 322 6.57 -6.31 6.22
N LEU A 323 5.27 -6.09 6.42
CA LEU A 323 4.61 -6.32 7.72
C LEU A 323 4.03 -7.72 7.85
N SER A 324 3.83 -8.43 6.74
CA SER A 324 3.25 -9.76 6.77
C SER A 324 4.21 -10.76 7.42
N GLY A 325 3.72 -11.50 8.41
CA GLY A 325 4.45 -12.62 9.04
C GLY A 325 4.53 -13.87 8.17
N SER A 326 3.93 -13.83 6.98
CA SER A 326 3.90 -14.91 5.99
C SER A 326 3.95 -14.35 4.57
N PRO A 327 4.32 -15.17 3.56
CA PRO A 327 4.16 -14.77 2.16
C PRO A 327 2.70 -14.39 1.87
N LEU A 328 2.51 -13.24 1.22
CA LEU A 328 1.18 -12.78 0.79
C LEU A 328 0.61 -13.71 -0.27
N SER A 329 -0.63 -14.15 -0.06
CA SER A 329 -1.40 -14.87 -1.07
C SER A 329 -1.97 -13.92 -2.13
N THR A 330 -2.30 -14.47 -3.30
CA THR A 330 -2.96 -13.71 -4.38
C THR A 330 -4.32 -13.17 -3.95
N GLY A 331 -5.07 -13.90 -3.11
CA GLY A 331 -6.35 -13.44 -2.56
C GLY A 331 -6.21 -12.24 -1.62
N GLU A 332 -5.19 -12.23 -0.76
CA GLU A 332 -4.90 -11.10 0.13
C GLU A 332 -4.47 -9.87 -0.68
N LEU A 333 -3.59 -10.06 -1.67
CA LEU A 333 -3.15 -9.00 -2.58
C LEU A 333 -4.35 -8.39 -3.33
N LYS A 334 -5.23 -9.23 -3.86
CA LYS A 334 -6.44 -8.82 -4.57
C LYS A 334 -7.39 -8.03 -3.66
N SER A 335 -7.66 -8.54 -2.45
CA SER A 335 -8.51 -7.87 -1.46
C SER A 335 -7.96 -6.48 -1.12
N PHE A 336 -6.65 -6.40 -0.88
CA PHE A 336 -5.99 -5.16 -0.53
C PHE A 336 -6.02 -4.13 -1.67
N ALA A 337 -5.60 -4.53 -2.87
CA ALA A 337 -5.65 -3.66 -4.05
C ALA A 337 -7.08 -3.22 -4.37
N GLY A 338 -8.05 -4.13 -4.24
CA GLY A 338 -9.47 -3.86 -4.43
C GLY A 338 -10.01 -2.80 -3.48
N GLN A 339 -9.64 -2.82 -2.20
CA GLN A 339 -10.04 -1.77 -1.25
C GLN A 339 -9.58 -0.37 -1.67
N TYR A 340 -8.38 -0.27 -2.27
CA TYR A 340 -7.85 1.03 -2.72
C TYR A 340 -8.41 1.47 -4.06
N LEU A 341 -8.43 0.56 -5.03
CA LEU A 341 -8.87 0.88 -6.39
C LEU A 341 -10.37 1.13 -6.46
N ARG A 342 -11.16 0.48 -5.59
CA ARG A 342 -12.62 0.65 -5.57
C ARG A 342 -13.04 2.09 -5.33
N ALA A 343 -12.46 2.77 -4.35
CA ALA A 343 -12.82 4.17 -4.05
C ALA A 343 -12.58 5.10 -5.25
N ASN A 344 -11.46 4.89 -5.95
CA ASN A 344 -11.11 5.67 -7.14
C ASN A 344 -12.00 5.33 -8.34
N ALA A 345 -12.33 4.04 -8.53
CA ALA A 345 -13.25 3.59 -9.57
C ALA A 345 -14.66 4.19 -9.34
N GLN A 346 -15.16 4.10 -8.11
CA GLN A 346 -16.44 4.69 -7.69
C GLN A 346 -16.48 6.19 -7.94
N GLN A 347 -15.44 6.93 -7.52
CA GLN A 347 -15.38 8.37 -7.73
C GLN A 347 -15.38 8.76 -9.20
N SER A 348 -14.58 8.08 -10.02
CA SER A 348 -14.49 8.36 -11.46
C SER A 348 -15.80 8.05 -12.18
N TYR A 349 -16.45 6.96 -11.80
CA TYR A 349 -17.76 6.57 -12.32
C TYR A 349 -18.85 7.58 -11.97
N ILE A 350 -18.96 7.96 -10.69
CA ILE A 350 -19.97 8.92 -10.24
C ILE A 350 -19.71 10.29 -10.87
N ALA A 351 -18.46 10.74 -10.98
CA ALA A 351 -18.11 11.99 -11.65
C ALA A 351 -18.62 12.03 -13.11
N LYS A 352 -18.45 10.93 -13.87
CA LYS A 352 -18.99 10.83 -15.24
C LYS A 352 -20.51 10.95 -15.28
N ILE A 353 -21.21 10.27 -14.35
CA ILE A 353 -22.67 10.35 -14.27
C ILE A 353 -23.13 11.76 -13.85
N VAL A 354 -22.44 12.41 -12.92
CA VAL A 354 -22.70 13.81 -12.53
C VAL A 354 -22.58 14.72 -13.75
N GLU A 355 -21.49 14.60 -14.51
CA GLU A 355 -21.28 15.41 -15.71
C GLU A 355 -22.38 15.17 -16.76
N GLN A 356 -22.71 13.92 -17.05
CA GLN A 356 -23.75 13.57 -18.02
C GLN A 356 -25.13 14.10 -17.57
N GLN A 357 -25.54 13.83 -16.33
CA GLN A 357 -26.85 14.24 -15.81
C GLN A 357 -26.95 15.77 -15.68
N ALA A 358 -25.87 16.45 -15.32
CA ALA A 358 -25.85 17.91 -15.28
C ALA A 358 -26.10 18.50 -16.66
N ARG A 359 -25.48 17.96 -17.71
CA ARG A 359 -25.75 18.35 -19.11
C ARG A 359 -27.21 18.10 -19.50
N GLU A 360 -27.75 16.92 -19.19
CA GLU A 360 -29.15 16.55 -19.50
C GLU A 360 -30.17 17.45 -18.78
N MET A 361 -29.86 17.89 -17.56
CA MET A 361 -30.74 18.75 -16.75
C MET A 361 -30.54 20.27 -16.97
N GLY A 362 -29.55 20.64 -17.80
CA GLY A 362 -29.12 22.03 -17.96
C GLY A 362 -28.64 22.66 -16.66
N VAL A 363 -27.94 21.88 -15.83
CA VAL A 363 -27.27 22.36 -14.61
C VAL A 363 -25.81 22.70 -14.97
N PRO A 364 -25.40 23.97 -14.90
CA PRO A 364 -24.02 24.35 -15.15
C PRO A 364 -23.12 23.79 -14.04
N VAL A 365 -22.12 23.00 -14.44
CA VAL A 365 -21.12 22.42 -13.53
C VAL A 365 -19.74 22.56 -14.16
N THR A 366 -18.74 22.86 -13.33
CA THR A 366 -17.33 22.88 -13.74
C THR A 366 -16.68 21.53 -13.44
N ALA A 367 -15.53 21.22 -14.05
CA ALA A 367 -14.79 20.00 -13.74
C ALA A 367 -14.49 19.85 -12.23
N ARG A 368 -14.18 20.97 -11.57
CA ARG A 368 -13.97 21.01 -10.11
C ARG A 368 -15.25 20.65 -9.35
N SER A 369 -16.39 21.26 -9.69
CA SER A 369 -17.65 20.99 -9.00
C SER A 369 -18.12 19.55 -9.26
N VAL A 370 -17.89 18.98 -10.45
CA VAL A 370 -18.16 17.57 -10.74
C VAL A 370 -17.40 16.65 -9.79
N THR A 371 -16.09 16.85 -9.61
CA THR A 371 -15.29 16.05 -8.68
C THR A 371 -15.76 16.22 -7.24
N THR A 372 -16.05 17.46 -6.80
CA THR A 372 -16.52 17.73 -5.44
C THR A 372 -17.90 17.11 -5.18
N LEU A 373 -18.83 17.20 -6.12
CA LEU A 373 -20.16 16.57 -6.02
C LEU A 373 -20.03 15.05 -5.95
N ALA A 374 -19.17 14.43 -6.77
CA ALA A 374 -18.92 12.99 -6.71
C ALA A 374 -18.36 12.56 -5.35
N MET A 375 -17.39 13.31 -4.80
CA MET A 375 -16.86 13.05 -3.45
C MET A 375 -17.93 13.22 -2.37
N ALA A 376 -18.77 14.25 -2.46
CA ALA A 376 -19.85 14.48 -1.49
C ALA A 376 -20.91 13.38 -1.53
N ILE A 377 -21.23 12.86 -2.72
CA ILE A 377 -22.13 11.71 -2.89
C ILE A 377 -21.54 10.48 -2.19
N ILE A 378 -20.25 10.20 -2.36
CA ILE A 378 -19.58 9.05 -1.72
C ILE A 378 -19.43 9.23 -0.20
N ALA A 379 -19.22 10.46 0.26
CA ALA A 379 -19.03 10.77 1.67
C ALA A 379 -20.33 10.67 2.49
N ASP A 380 -21.50 10.78 1.84
CA ASP A 380 -22.79 10.56 2.46
C ASP A 380 -23.03 9.07 2.71
N GLU A 381 -23.24 8.70 3.98
CA GLU A 381 -23.35 7.30 4.41
C GLU A 381 -24.55 6.57 3.76
N ALA A 382 -25.67 7.27 3.56
CA ALA A 382 -26.87 6.68 2.97
C ALA A 382 -26.64 6.40 1.48
N ASN A 383 -26.04 7.35 0.76
CA ASN A 383 -25.65 7.15 -0.64
C ASN A 383 -24.60 6.06 -0.78
N ARG A 384 -23.56 6.05 0.05
CA ARG A 384 -22.53 5.00 0.04
C ARG A 384 -23.14 3.63 0.26
N THR A 385 -24.00 3.48 1.27
CA THR A 385 -24.68 2.22 1.57
C THR A 385 -25.56 1.75 0.41
N ALA A 386 -26.27 2.68 -0.25
CA ALA A 386 -27.09 2.35 -1.42
C ALA A 386 -26.24 1.90 -2.62
N ILE A 387 -25.12 2.58 -2.87
CA ILE A 387 -24.19 2.29 -3.98
C ILE A 387 -23.45 0.96 -3.74
N ASP A 388 -22.96 0.74 -2.52
CA ASP A 388 -22.26 -0.49 -2.14
C ASP A 388 -23.21 -1.69 -2.02
N GLY A 389 -24.49 -1.43 -1.75
CA GLY A 389 -25.55 -2.44 -1.62
C GLY A 389 -26.17 -2.89 -2.95
N SER A 390 -25.83 -2.23 -4.07
CA SER A 390 -26.36 -2.57 -5.40
C SER A 390 -25.93 -3.98 -5.81
N ARG A 391 -26.90 -4.81 -6.23
CA ARG A 391 -26.69 -6.26 -6.43
C ARG A 391 -26.17 -6.64 -7.82
N ASP A 392 -26.35 -5.76 -8.80
CA ASP A 392 -25.86 -5.91 -10.16
C ASP A 392 -25.52 -4.55 -10.81
N PRO A 393 -24.81 -4.52 -11.95
CA PRO A 393 -24.42 -3.27 -12.59
C PRO A 393 -25.59 -2.37 -13.04
N GLN A 394 -26.77 -2.93 -13.35
CA GLN A 394 -27.92 -2.12 -13.78
C GLN A 394 -28.58 -1.42 -12.59
N ASP A 395 -28.70 -2.11 -11.47
CA ASP A 395 -29.16 -1.55 -10.20
C ASP A 395 -28.22 -0.43 -9.71
N LEU A 396 -26.90 -0.64 -9.85
CA LEU A 396 -25.89 0.38 -9.55
C LEU A 396 -26.06 1.64 -10.43
N VAL A 397 -26.22 1.47 -11.75
CA VAL A 397 -26.46 2.60 -12.68
C VAL A 397 -27.70 3.39 -12.25
N GLN A 398 -28.80 2.70 -11.95
CA GLN A 398 -30.05 3.37 -11.61
C GLN A 398 -29.96 4.07 -10.25
N THR A 399 -29.35 3.42 -9.25
CA THR A 399 -29.14 3.98 -7.92
C THR A 399 -28.28 5.25 -8.00
N VAL A 400 -27.12 5.17 -8.67
CA VAL A 400 -26.23 6.32 -8.84
C VAL A 400 -26.92 7.43 -9.62
N ARG A 401 -27.66 7.12 -10.70
CA ARG A 401 -28.39 8.13 -11.47
C ARG A 401 -29.44 8.84 -10.61
N ASN A 402 -30.23 8.10 -9.82
CA ASN A 402 -31.24 8.68 -8.94
C ASN A 402 -30.61 9.59 -7.88
N THR A 403 -29.53 9.15 -7.25
CA THR A 403 -28.78 9.93 -6.25
C THR A 403 -28.20 11.20 -6.87
N VAL A 404 -27.51 11.07 -8.00
CA VAL A 404 -26.94 12.21 -8.74
C VAL A 404 -28.02 13.19 -9.15
N GLN A 405 -29.15 12.72 -9.66
CA GLN A 405 -30.26 13.57 -10.08
C GLN A 405 -30.85 14.34 -8.89
N SER A 406 -31.01 13.70 -7.73
CA SER A 406 -31.46 14.36 -6.50
C SER A 406 -30.51 15.48 -6.09
N VAL A 407 -29.20 15.19 -6.06
CA VAL A 407 -28.15 16.16 -5.71
C VAL A 407 -28.09 17.31 -6.71
N LEU A 408 -28.22 17.04 -8.01
CA LEU A 408 -28.21 18.08 -9.05
C LEU A 408 -29.47 18.96 -9.01
N LYS A 409 -30.64 18.41 -8.65
CA LYS A 409 -31.85 19.22 -8.40
C LYS A 409 -31.64 20.18 -7.24
N GLN A 410 -31.06 19.69 -6.14
CA GLN A 410 -30.72 20.52 -4.99
C GLN A 410 -29.68 21.58 -5.36
N GLN A 411 -28.60 21.20 -6.03
CA GLN A 411 -27.57 22.12 -6.56
C GLN A 411 -28.21 23.23 -7.40
N LYS A 412 -29.11 22.89 -8.33
CA LYS A 412 -29.79 23.87 -9.17
C LYS A 412 -30.63 24.84 -8.34
N ALA A 413 -31.43 24.34 -7.41
CA ALA A 413 -32.26 25.17 -6.55
C ALA A 413 -31.42 26.13 -5.70
N GLU A 414 -30.33 25.64 -5.12
CA GLU A 414 -29.39 26.42 -4.30
C GLU A 414 -28.65 27.50 -5.12
N VAL A 415 -28.24 27.18 -6.34
CA VAL A 415 -27.62 28.15 -7.27
C VAL A 415 -28.60 29.27 -7.61
N GLU A 416 -29.86 28.93 -7.94
CA GLU A 416 -30.89 29.93 -8.25
C GLU A 416 -31.24 30.79 -7.04
N GLU A 417 -31.39 30.18 -5.86
CA GLU A 417 -31.66 30.91 -4.60
C GLU A 417 -30.50 31.85 -4.25
N ALA A 418 -29.25 31.37 -4.32
CA ALA A 418 -28.07 32.17 -4.06
C ALA A 418 -27.93 33.32 -5.07
N TYR A 419 -28.26 33.10 -6.34
CA TYR A 419 -28.24 34.15 -7.35
C TYR A 419 -29.34 35.19 -7.09
N ALA A 420 -30.58 34.76 -6.88
CA ALA A 420 -31.73 35.64 -6.63
C ALA A 420 -31.53 36.52 -5.38
N ALA A 421 -30.84 36.00 -4.35
CA ALA A 421 -30.57 36.74 -3.13
C ALA A 421 -29.71 38.00 -3.34
N TYR A 422 -28.85 38.04 -4.37
CA TYR A 422 -27.88 39.12 -4.59
C TYR A 422 -27.97 39.82 -5.95
N ALA A 423 -28.61 39.21 -6.96
CA ALA A 423 -28.65 39.73 -8.33
C ALA A 423 -29.23 41.15 -8.41
N ASP A 424 -30.33 41.41 -7.70
CA ASP A 424 -31.01 42.72 -7.68
C ASP A 424 -30.21 43.82 -6.99
N GLN A 425 -29.13 43.45 -6.27
CA GLN A 425 -28.25 44.38 -5.57
C GLN A 425 -27.05 44.82 -6.41
N LEU A 426 -26.88 44.24 -7.61
CA LEU A 426 -25.74 44.48 -8.49
C LEU A 426 -26.17 45.23 -9.77
N LYS A 427 -25.20 45.93 -10.38
CA LYS A 427 -25.38 46.51 -11.73
C LYS A 427 -25.64 45.38 -12.74
N PRO A 428 -26.50 45.59 -13.76
CA PRO A 428 -26.82 44.56 -14.77
C PRO A 428 -25.59 43.92 -15.44
N GLU A 429 -24.53 44.70 -15.66
CA GLU A 429 -23.28 44.25 -16.27
C GLU A 429 -22.49 43.24 -15.43
N LEU A 430 -22.67 43.25 -14.10
CA LEU A 430 -21.95 42.38 -13.15
C LEU A 430 -22.72 41.11 -12.80
N GLN A 431 -24.02 41.07 -13.08
CA GLN A 431 -24.88 39.91 -12.83
C GLN A 431 -24.38 38.62 -13.51
N PRO A 432 -23.92 38.62 -14.78
CA PRO A 432 -23.37 37.43 -15.42
C PRO A 432 -22.11 36.90 -14.73
N LEU A 433 -21.25 37.79 -14.19
CA LEU A 433 -20.04 37.38 -13.48
C LEU A 433 -20.37 36.67 -12.16
N LEU A 434 -21.33 37.22 -11.40
CA LEU A 434 -21.84 36.57 -10.19
C LEU A 434 -22.43 35.20 -10.53
N ARG A 435 -23.23 35.11 -11.61
CA ARG A 435 -23.83 33.86 -12.09
C ARG A 435 -22.75 32.80 -12.35
N THR A 436 -21.76 33.11 -13.19
CA THR A 436 -20.66 32.18 -13.50
C THR A 436 -19.86 31.76 -12.26
N TYR A 437 -19.65 32.68 -11.31
CA TYR A 437 -18.97 32.35 -10.06
C TYR A 437 -19.77 31.33 -9.22
N ILE A 438 -21.07 31.57 -9.03
CA ILE A 438 -21.96 30.68 -8.27
C ILE A 438 -22.03 29.30 -8.92
N GLU A 439 -22.13 29.24 -10.25
CA GLU A 439 -22.16 27.98 -11.02
C GLU A 439 -20.85 27.17 -10.90
N GLY A 440 -19.74 27.83 -10.54
CA GLY A 440 -18.46 27.18 -10.24
C GLY A 440 -18.37 26.53 -8.85
N LEU A 441 -19.34 26.77 -7.97
CA LEU A 441 -19.33 26.27 -6.59
C LEU A 441 -20.11 24.96 -6.43
N SER A 442 -19.74 24.17 -5.42
CA SER A 442 -20.52 23.00 -4.97
C SER A 442 -21.45 23.43 -3.82
N PHE A 443 -22.75 23.20 -3.98
CA PHE A 443 -23.76 23.34 -2.93
C PHE A 443 -24.20 21.98 -2.38
N ALA A 444 -23.34 20.95 -2.48
CA ALA A 444 -23.54 19.71 -1.74
C ALA A 444 -23.73 19.98 -0.25
N PRO A 445 -24.48 19.15 0.51
CA PRO A 445 -24.82 19.43 1.91
C PRO A 445 -23.63 19.77 2.81
N ALA A 446 -22.46 19.14 2.58
CA ALA A 446 -21.24 19.40 3.33
C ALA A 446 -20.61 20.78 3.05
N ASP A 447 -20.78 21.31 1.84
CA ASP A 447 -20.11 22.52 1.35
C ASP A 447 -21.05 23.73 1.23
N ALA A 448 -22.37 23.51 1.24
CA ALA A 448 -23.38 24.52 0.96
C ALA A 448 -23.23 25.79 1.83
N ALA A 449 -22.94 25.64 3.12
CA ALA A 449 -22.73 26.77 4.02
C ALA A 449 -21.49 27.61 3.63
N GLN A 450 -20.41 26.94 3.24
CA GLN A 450 -19.18 27.60 2.81
C GLN A 450 -19.37 28.28 1.45
N SER A 451 -20.05 27.62 0.52
CA SER A 451 -20.39 28.18 -0.79
C SER A 451 -21.28 29.41 -0.65
N ARG A 452 -22.35 29.36 0.16
CA ARG A 452 -23.20 30.53 0.45
C ARG A 452 -22.40 31.69 1.06
N ALA A 453 -21.46 31.42 1.96
CA ALA A 453 -20.59 32.44 2.54
C ALA A 453 -19.65 33.06 1.49
N ALA A 454 -19.10 32.24 0.58
CA ALA A 454 -18.26 32.70 -0.52
C ALA A 454 -19.04 33.58 -1.52
N VAL A 455 -20.27 33.17 -1.88
CA VAL A 455 -21.16 33.97 -2.73
C VAL A 455 -21.43 35.33 -2.12
N LYS A 456 -21.74 35.39 -0.82
CA LYS A 456 -21.95 36.67 -0.12
C LYS A 456 -20.71 37.57 -0.22
N LEU A 457 -19.53 37.03 0.02
CA LEU A 457 -18.28 37.81 -0.01
C LEU A 457 -18.00 38.38 -1.40
N VAL A 458 -18.21 37.58 -2.46
CA VAL A 458 -18.05 38.05 -3.85
C VAL A 458 -19.12 39.06 -4.22
N ALA A 459 -20.39 38.83 -3.84
CA ALA A 459 -21.46 39.78 -4.07
C ALA A 459 -21.19 41.14 -3.39
N ASP A 460 -20.68 41.13 -2.15
CA ASP A 460 -20.33 42.36 -1.43
C ASP A 460 -19.14 43.08 -2.08
N TYR A 461 -18.17 42.35 -2.62
CA TYR A 461 -17.06 42.93 -3.41
C TYR A 461 -17.53 43.54 -4.74
N LEU A 462 -18.50 42.92 -5.43
CA LEU A 462 -19.03 43.44 -6.70
C LEU A 462 -19.91 44.70 -6.54
N LYS A 463 -20.29 45.06 -5.31
CA LYS A 463 -21.06 46.28 -5.01
C LYS A 463 -20.18 47.52 -4.88
N THR A 464 -18.91 47.35 -4.50
CA THR A 464 -17.93 48.45 -4.37
C THR A 464 -17.37 48.81 -5.72
#